data_AF-A0A0F9BB19-F1
#
_entry.id   AF-A0A0F9BB19-F1
#
_cell.length_a   1.000
_cell.length_b   1.000
_cell.length_c   1.000
_cell.angle_alpha   90.00
_cell.angle_beta   90.00
_cell.angle_gamma   90.00
#
_symmetry.space_group_name_H-M   'P 1'
#
loop_
_entity.id
_entity.type
_entity.pdbx_description
1 polymer ?
#
loop_
_entity_poly.entity_id
_entity_poly.type
_entity_poly.pdbx_seq_one_letter_code
_entity_poly.pdbx_strand_id
1 'polypeptide(L)'
;MNEVKLSDTMILLTHVWDCASRVKPFSDARFEGTMRESMTLAIKGGLTFDKDDCQRINDKFCVGGGYFKHHVVSFNDAFYLRAIIAHNVSACHSFENYTGRKPFIINNVDHPYHLLQDMPGRWDITRPRDRLGVGSQFTWQGKRVTVTSFDDKNGKIIVCSYKLREHEA
;
A
#
# COMPACT_ATOMS: atom_id res chain seq x y z
N MET A 1 -0.92 34.35 3.61
CA MET A 1 -0.24 33.05 3.47
C MET A 1 -1.27 32.00 3.84
N ASN A 2 -1.81 31.27 2.86
CA ASN A 2 -2.87 30.29 3.15
C ASN A 2 -2.27 29.13 3.94
N GLU A 3 -2.87 28.82 5.09
CA GLU A 3 -2.51 27.67 5.90
C GLU A 3 -2.79 26.40 5.09
N VAL A 4 -1.74 25.61 4.81
CA VAL A 4 -1.89 24.36 4.08
C VAL A 4 -2.53 23.35 5.05
N LYS A 5 -3.83 23.11 4.87
CA LYS A 5 -4.54 22.09 5.63
C LYS A 5 -3.95 20.72 5.27
N LEU A 6 -3.39 20.03 6.27
CA LEU A 6 -2.87 18.68 6.13
C LEU A 6 -4.02 17.67 6.08
N SER A 7 -3.81 16.56 5.36
CA SER A 7 -4.69 15.38 5.42
C SER A 7 -4.65 14.70 6.79
N ASP A 8 -5.64 13.86 7.10
CA ASP A 8 -5.68 13.12 8.37
C ASP A 8 -4.46 12.23 8.54
N THR A 9 -4.00 11.62 7.45
CA THR A 9 -2.80 10.78 7.46
C THR A 9 -1.55 11.59 7.78
N MET A 10 -1.39 12.77 7.15
CA MET A 10 -0.24 13.63 7.43
C MET A 10 -0.23 14.14 8.88
N ILE A 11 -1.42 14.42 9.44
CA ILE A 11 -1.56 14.79 10.86
C ILE A 11 -1.09 13.64 11.75
N LEU A 12 -1.62 12.42 11.55
CA LEU A 12 -1.26 11.25 12.36
C LEU A 12 0.25 10.96 12.29
N LEU A 13 0.80 10.86 11.08
CA LEU A 13 2.20 10.50 10.89
C LEU A 13 3.15 11.58 11.42
N THR A 14 2.79 12.86 11.28
CA THR A 14 3.59 13.95 11.85
C THR A 14 3.58 13.87 13.38
N HIS A 15 2.42 13.66 13.99
CA HIS A 15 2.32 13.51 15.44
C HIS A 15 3.16 12.33 15.96
N VAL A 16 3.05 11.18 15.31
CA VAL A 16 3.82 9.98 15.67
C VAL A 16 5.31 10.22 15.49
N TRP A 17 5.72 10.83 14.38
CA TRP A 17 7.12 11.18 14.12
C TRP A 17 7.69 12.08 15.23
N ASP A 18 6.97 13.13 15.61
CA ASP A 18 7.41 14.12 16.61
C ASP A 18 7.49 13.54 18.03
N CYS A 19 6.60 12.59 18.36
CA CYS A 19 6.66 11.86 19.63
C CYS A 19 7.75 10.79 19.63
N ALA A 20 7.81 9.96 18.58
CA ALA A 20 8.72 8.83 18.51
C ALA A 20 10.18 9.25 18.27
N SER A 21 10.43 10.38 17.60
CA SER A 21 11.78 10.92 17.41
C SER A 21 12.48 11.28 18.72
N ARG A 22 11.73 11.63 19.78
CA ARG A 22 12.27 11.93 21.11
C ARG A 22 12.89 10.71 21.79
N VAL A 23 12.49 9.50 21.39
CA VAL A 23 13.01 8.23 21.93
C VAL A 23 13.95 7.52 20.93
N LYS A 24 14.20 8.11 19.75
CA LYS A 24 15.10 7.59 18.73
C LYS A 24 16.52 7.25 19.23
N PRO A 25 17.15 7.99 20.17
CA PRO A 25 18.50 7.66 20.66
C PRO A 25 18.64 6.26 21.24
N PHE A 26 17.54 5.57 21.54
CA PHE A 26 17.54 4.27 22.19
C PHE A 26 17.26 3.08 21.25
N SER A 27 16.59 3.27 20.10
CA SER A 27 16.33 2.20 19.12
C SER A 27 15.68 2.71 17.82
N ASP A 28 16.43 2.68 16.71
CA ASP A 28 15.89 3.00 15.37
C ASP A 28 14.79 2.01 14.94
N ALA A 29 14.95 0.72 15.25
CA ALA A 29 13.96 -0.31 14.91
C ALA A 29 12.57 -0.07 15.54
N ARG A 30 12.53 0.41 16.79
CA ARG A 30 11.25 0.76 17.46
C ARG A 30 10.60 1.97 16.82
N PHE A 31 11.39 3.00 16.50
CA PHE A 31 10.93 4.20 15.83
C PHE A 31 10.34 3.87 14.45
N GLU A 32 11.08 3.12 13.62
CA GLU A 32 10.64 2.71 12.29
C GLU A 32 9.44 1.76 12.33
N GLY A 33 9.41 0.85 13.30
CA GLY A 33 8.25 -0.02 13.53
C GLY A 33 6.99 0.81 13.82
N THR A 34 7.09 1.79 14.72
CA THR A 34 5.95 2.64 15.11
C THR A 34 5.41 3.45 13.92
N MET A 35 6.30 4.00 13.09
CA MET A 35 5.90 4.72 11.87
C MET A 35 5.20 3.80 10.86
N ARG A 36 5.70 2.57 10.66
CA ARG A 36 5.09 1.58 9.76
C ARG A 36 3.71 1.11 10.24
N GLU A 37 3.56 0.89 11.54
CA GLU A 37 2.26 0.54 12.13
C GLU A 37 1.26 1.70 12.03
N SER A 38 1.72 2.94 12.23
CA SER A 38 0.87 4.12 12.10
C SER A 38 0.39 4.35 10.66
N MET A 39 1.25 4.11 9.67
CA MET A 39 0.84 4.12 8.26
C MET A 39 -0.20 3.03 7.97
N THR A 40 0.03 1.82 8.49
CA THR A 40 -0.92 0.70 8.36
C THR A 40 -2.26 1.05 8.99
N LEU A 41 -2.26 1.68 10.17
CA LEU A 41 -3.46 2.17 10.84
C LEU A 41 -4.18 3.24 10.00
N ALA A 42 -3.45 4.21 9.43
CA ALA A 42 -4.05 5.26 8.59
C ALA A 42 -4.81 4.65 7.40
N ILE A 43 -4.20 3.69 6.72
CA ILE A 43 -4.81 3.00 5.58
C ILE A 43 -6.06 2.23 6.04
N LYS A 44 -5.92 1.39 7.06
CA LYS A 44 -6.98 0.50 7.56
C LYS A 44 -8.15 1.25 8.19
N GLY A 45 -7.86 2.36 8.87
CA GLY A 45 -8.85 3.23 9.50
C GLY A 45 -9.56 4.14 8.51
N GLY A 46 -9.18 4.13 7.23
CA GLY A 46 -9.80 4.97 6.21
C GLY A 46 -9.46 6.46 6.35
N LEU A 47 -8.32 6.80 6.99
CA LEU A 47 -7.87 8.19 7.08
C LEU A 47 -7.60 8.72 5.67
N THR A 48 -7.90 10.01 5.48
CA THR A 48 -7.76 10.66 4.19
C THR A 48 -6.30 10.85 3.81
N PHE A 49 -6.03 10.75 2.51
CA PHE A 49 -4.77 11.10 1.86
C PHE A 49 -5.06 12.15 0.80
N ASP A 50 -4.26 13.21 0.76
CA ASP A 50 -4.18 14.07 -0.42
C ASP A 50 -3.40 13.37 -1.53
N LYS A 51 -3.62 13.82 -2.76
CA LYS A 51 -3.00 13.25 -3.97
C LYS A 51 -1.46 13.21 -3.93
N ASP A 52 -0.83 14.17 -3.26
CA ASP A 52 0.63 14.29 -3.20
C ASP A 52 1.24 13.76 -1.89
N ASP A 53 0.42 13.16 -1.01
CA ASP A 53 0.89 12.76 0.32
C ASP A 53 1.96 11.68 0.29
N CYS A 54 1.90 10.73 -0.65
CA CYS A 54 2.96 9.72 -0.78
C CYS A 54 4.32 10.39 -1.03
N GLN A 55 4.38 11.42 -1.89
CA GLN A 55 5.60 12.21 -2.10
C GLN A 55 6.00 12.97 -0.81
N ARG A 56 5.06 13.69 -0.19
CA ARG A 56 5.32 14.48 1.03
C ARG A 56 5.81 13.60 2.18
N ILE A 57 5.25 12.41 2.36
CA ILE A 57 5.66 11.41 3.34
C ILE A 57 7.07 10.93 3.03
N ASN A 58 7.34 10.57 1.78
CA ASN A 58 8.66 10.09 1.36
C ASN A 58 9.76 11.12 1.61
N ASP A 59 9.44 12.40 1.38
CA ASP A 59 10.37 13.51 1.57
C ASP A 59 10.53 13.89 3.05
N LYS A 60 9.44 13.93 3.81
CA LYS A 60 9.43 14.35 5.22
C LYS A 60 9.99 13.28 6.15
N PHE A 61 9.56 12.03 5.99
CA PHE A 61 9.87 10.95 6.92
C PHE A 61 11.05 10.12 6.42
N CYS A 62 12.15 10.83 6.19
CA CYS A 62 13.40 10.27 5.73
C CYS A 62 14.53 10.64 6.69
N VAL A 63 15.38 9.65 7.00
CA VAL A 63 16.52 9.82 7.91
C VAL A 63 17.84 9.63 7.16
N GLY A 64 18.92 10.21 7.68
CA GLY A 64 20.24 10.16 7.04
C GLY A 64 20.45 11.24 5.97
N GLY A 65 21.66 11.29 5.42
CA GLY A 65 22.07 12.27 4.41
C GLY A 65 22.95 11.64 3.33
N GLY A 66 22.90 12.18 2.12
CA GLY A 66 23.67 11.68 0.97
C GLY A 66 23.34 10.21 0.65
N TYR A 67 24.37 9.38 0.53
CA TYR A 67 24.26 7.96 0.19
C TYR A 67 23.58 7.10 1.28
N PHE A 68 23.43 7.60 2.50
CA PHE A 68 22.84 6.85 3.64
C PHE A 68 21.40 7.26 3.92
N LYS A 69 20.71 7.84 2.93
CA LYS A 69 19.31 8.26 3.05
C LYS A 69 18.40 7.02 3.15
N HIS A 70 17.65 6.92 4.23
CA HIS A 70 16.74 5.80 4.52
C HIS A 70 15.30 6.30 4.70
N HIS A 71 14.38 5.71 3.95
CA HIS A 71 12.95 6.04 4.03
C HIS A 71 12.28 5.15 5.06
N VAL A 72 11.73 5.79 6.10
CA VAL A 72 11.11 5.11 7.24
C VAL A 72 9.77 4.47 6.86
N VAL A 73 9.12 5.04 5.84
CA VAL A 73 7.90 4.51 5.24
C VAL A 73 8.16 4.25 3.76
N SER A 74 7.81 3.06 3.29
CA SER A 74 8.03 2.63 1.91
C SER A 74 6.72 2.47 1.14
N PHE A 75 6.69 2.98 -0.09
CA PHE A 75 5.56 2.86 -1.01
C PHE A 75 5.84 1.76 -2.05
N ASN A 76 5.50 0.52 -1.69
CA ASN A 76 5.66 -0.65 -2.54
C ASN A 76 4.30 -1.32 -2.83
N ASP A 77 4.32 -2.46 -3.52
CA ASP A 77 3.09 -3.18 -3.87
C ASP A 77 2.29 -3.65 -2.64
N ALA A 78 2.95 -3.87 -1.50
CA ALA A 78 2.25 -4.21 -0.26
C ALA A 78 1.45 -3.02 0.30
N PHE A 79 1.98 -1.78 0.19
CA PHE A 79 1.21 -0.57 0.50
C PHE A 79 -0.05 -0.50 -0.39
N TYR A 80 0.15 -0.62 -1.70
CA TYR A 80 -0.93 -0.43 -2.67
C TYR A 80 -2.03 -1.49 -2.50
N LEU A 81 -1.64 -2.76 -2.37
CA LEU A 81 -2.59 -3.84 -2.10
C LEU A 81 -3.35 -3.62 -0.79
N ARG A 82 -2.68 -3.15 0.27
CA ARG A 82 -3.33 -2.83 1.55
C ARG A 82 -4.36 -1.71 1.40
N ALA A 83 -4.05 -0.66 0.63
CA ALA A 83 -4.98 0.43 0.33
C ALA A 83 -6.21 -0.05 -0.45
N ILE A 84 -6.01 -0.91 -1.46
CA ILE A 84 -7.09 -1.53 -2.22
C ILE A 84 -7.99 -2.35 -1.31
N ILE A 85 -7.42 -3.27 -0.53
CA ILE A 85 -8.18 -4.16 0.36
C ILE A 85 -8.97 -3.37 1.40
N ALA A 86 -8.37 -2.30 1.96
CA ALA A 86 -9.02 -1.41 2.92
C ALA A 86 -10.10 -0.50 2.29
N HIS A 87 -10.27 -0.51 0.96
CA HIS A 87 -11.14 0.44 0.23
C HIS A 87 -10.77 1.91 0.50
N ASN A 88 -9.51 2.19 0.85
CA ASN A 88 -9.02 3.55 1.04
C ASN A 88 -8.64 4.14 -0.32
N VAL A 89 -9.65 4.63 -1.04
CA VAL A 89 -9.51 5.17 -2.40
C VAL A 89 -8.54 6.36 -2.44
N SER A 90 -8.52 7.21 -1.42
CA SER A 90 -7.56 8.31 -1.32
C SER A 90 -6.11 7.83 -1.24
N ALA A 91 -5.83 6.78 -0.46
CA ALA A 91 -4.50 6.19 -0.38
C ALA A 91 -4.07 5.58 -1.73
N CYS A 92 -5.00 4.90 -2.43
CA CYS A 92 -4.76 4.39 -3.79
C CYS A 92 -4.38 5.53 -4.74
N HIS A 93 -5.15 6.62 -4.78
CA HIS A 93 -4.88 7.76 -5.66
C HIS A 93 -3.53 8.43 -5.35
N SER A 94 -3.19 8.58 -4.07
CA SER A 94 -1.89 9.14 -3.67
C SER A 94 -0.73 8.26 -4.14
N PHE A 95 -0.86 6.92 -4.01
CA PHE A 95 0.14 5.98 -4.49
C PHE A 95 0.26 5.98 -6.02
N GLU A 96 -0.87 5.92 -6.73
CA GLU A 96 -0.95 5.95 -8.19
C GLU A 96 -0.29 7.23 -8.74
N ASN A 97 -0.52 8.38 -8.10
CA ASN A 97 0.12 9.64 -8.46
C ASN A 97 1.64 9.62 -8.21
N TYR A 98 2.08 9.16 -7.05
CA TYR A 98 3.50 9.12 -6.68
C TYR A 98 4.33 8.17 -7.55
N THR A 99 3.78 7.00 -7.88
CA THR A 99 4.47 5.97 -8.67
C THR A 99 4.26 6.12 -10.18
N GLY A 100 3.28 6.92 -10.60
CA GLY A 100 2.81 6.97 -11.99
C GLY A 100 2.01 5.73 -12.42
N ARG A 101 1.64 4.85 -11.48
CA ARG A 101 0.90 3.62 -11.77
C ARG A 101 -0.51 3.94 -12.27
N LYS A 102 -0.85 3.39 -13.44
CA LYS A 102 -2.23 3.38 -13.93
C LYS A 102 -3.02 2.27 -13.23
N PRO A 103 -4.21 2.55 -12.65
CA PRO A 103 -5.00 1.52 -12.01
C PRO A 103 -5.60 0.57 -13.04
N PHE A 104 -5.44 -0.73 -12.82
CA PHE A 104 -6.16 -1.78 -13.54
C PHE A 104 -7.38 -2.17 -12.72
N ILE A 105 -8.58 -1.92 -13.25
CA ILE A 105 -9.84 -2.21 -12.57
C ILE A 105 -10.60 -3.25 -13.38
N ILE A 106 -10.87 -4.40 -12.76
CA ILE A 106 -11.58 -5.50 -13.40
C ILE A 106 -12.66 -6.05 -12.48
N ASN A 107 -13.55 -6.86 -13.05
CA ASN A 107 -14.61 -7.52 -12.32
C ASN A 107 -14.14 -8.83 -11.70
N ASN A 108 -14.81 -9.27 -10.63
CA ASN A 108 -14.59 -10.55 -9.95
C ASN A 108 -13.13 -10.76 -9.50
N VAL A 109 -12.63 -9.84 -8.67
CA VAL A 109 -11.26 -9.86 -8.16
C VAL A 109 -11.21 -10.54 -6.79
N ASP A 110 -10.35 -11.55 -6.67
CA ASP A 110 -9.99 -12.19 -5.41
C ASP A 110 -8.63 -11.66 -4.93
N HIS A 111 -8.56 -11.13 -3.70
CA HIS A 111 -7.31 -10.66 -3.12
C HIS A 111 -6.69 -11.71 -2.18
N PRO A 112 -5.36 -11.67 -1.92
CA PRO A 112 -4.71 -12.67 -1.08
C PRO A 112 -5.32 -12.75 0.33
N TYR A 113 -5.78 -13.95 0.71
CA TYR A 113 -6.51 -14.19 1.96
C TYR A 113 -5.75 -13.77 3.22
N HIS A 114 -4.43 -13.94 3.26
CA HIS A 114 -3.62 -13.60 4.44
C HIS A 114 -3.62 -12.10 4.79
N LEU A 115 -3.99 -11.21 3.85
CA LEU A 115 -4.14 -9.77 4.13
C LEU A 115 -5.59 -9.35 4.40
N LEU A 116 -6.56 -10.24 4.12
CA LEU A 116 -7.97 -10.01 4.43
C LEU A 116 -8.25 -10.19 5.92
N GLN A 117 -7.54 -11.11 6.60
CA GLN A 117 -7.73 -11.38 8.03
C GLN A 117 -7.42 -10.18 8.93
N ASP A 118 -6.46 -9.36 8.52
CA ASP A 118 -6.07 -8.17 9.26
C ASP A 118 -7.07 -7.01 9.09
N MET A 119 -8.07 -7.14 8.20
CA MET A 119 -8.93 -6.02 7.79
C MET A 119 -10.30 -6.12 8.47
N PRO A 120 -10.76 -5.08 9.20
CA PRO A 120 -12.04 -5.12 9.89
C PRO A 120 -13.20 -5.26 8.90
N GLY A 121 -14.03 -6.29 9.11
CA GLY A 121 -15.39 -6.39 8.55
C GLY A 121 -15.52 -6.91 7.12
N ARG A 122 -14.49 -7.55 6.52
CA ARG A 122 -14.60 -8.08 5.14
C ARG A 122 -13.91 -9.43 4.99
N TRP A 123 -14.59 -10.46 5.47
CA TRP A 123 -14.20 -11.86 5.34
C TRP A 123 -14.64 -12.37 3.96
N ASP A 124 -13.66 -12.66 3.10
CA ASP A 124 -13.80 -13.56 1.95
C ASP A 124 -14.92 -13.24 0.94
N ILE A 125 -14.83 -12.09 0.26
CA ILE A 125 -15.77 -11.72 -0.81
C ILE A 125 -14.99 -11.37 -2.07
N THR A 126 -15.11 -12.21 -3.10
CA THR A 126 -14.79 -11.85 -4.48
C THR A 126 -15.38 -10.48 -4.79
N ARG A 127 -14.54 -9.51 -5.11
CA ARG A 127 -14.98 -8.14 -5.35
C ARG A 127 -15.65 -8.07 -6.73
N PRO A 128 -16.92 -7.62 -6.82
CA PRO A 128 -17.60 -7.52 -8.12
C PRO A 128 -16.84 -6.65 -9.12
N ARG A 129 -16.15 -5.61 -8.62
CA ARG A 129 -15.26 -4.73 -9.38
C ARG A 129 -14.25 -4.08 -8.45
N ASP A 130 -12.96 -4.22 -8.72
CA ASP A 130 -11.90 -3.63 -7.88
C ASP A 130 -10.61 -3.39 -8.65
N ARG A 131 -9.70 -2.61 -8.05
CA ARG A 131 -8.31 -2.44 -8.51
C ARG A 131 -7.53 -3.74 -8.33
N LEU A 132 -6.58 -3.99 -9.22
CA LEU A 132 -5.61 -5.07 -9.09
C LEU A 132 -4.37 -4.59 -8.32
N GLY A 133 -3.89 -5.43 -7.39
CA GLY A 133 -2.57 -5.36 -6.76
C GLY A 133 -1.80 -6.65 -6.99
N VAL A 134 -0.51 -6.70 -6.61
CA VAL A 134 0.28 -7.93 -6.70
C VAL A 134 -0.36 -9.00 -5.81
N GLY A 135 -0.56 -10.20 -6.36
CA GLY A 135 -1.26 -11.30 -5.68
C GLY A 135 -2.77 -11.32 -5.91
N SER A 136 -3.38 -10.25 -6.45
CA SER A 136 -4.79 -10.29 -6.87
C SER A 136 -5.00 -11.37 -7.95
N GLN A 137 -6.14 -12.04 -7.91
CA GLN A 137 -6.53 -13.09 -8.83
C GLN A 137 -7.83 -12.73 -9.55
N PHE A 138 -7.93 -13.13 -10.81
CA PHE A 138 -9.13 -12.95 -11.65
C PHE A 138 -9.13 -13.95 -12.80
N THR A 139 -10.20 -13.98 -13.58
CA THR A 139 -10.30 -14.83 -14.79
C THR A 139 -9.89 -14.06 -16.04
N TRP A 140 -8.95 -14.61 -16.81
CA TRP A 140 -8.53 -14.09 -18.11
C TRP A 140 -8.45 -15.21 -19.13
N GLN A 141 -9.11 -15.05 -20.28
CA GLN A 141 -9.19 -16.06 -21.34
C GLN A 141 -9.58 -17.46 -20.82
N GLY A 142 -10.55 -17.52 -19.90
CA GLY A 142 -11.03 -18.76 -19.28
C GLY A 142 -10.09 -19.38 -18.23
N LYS A 143 -8.95 -18.77 -17.92
CA LYS A 143 -8.00 -19.24 -16.89
C LYS A 143 -8.01 -18.34 -15.67
N ARG A 144 -7.91 -18.93 -14.48
CA ARG A 144 -7.62 -18.19 -13.25
C ARG A 144 -6.14 -17.79 -13.26
N VAL A 145 -5.87 -16.49 -13.12
CA VAL A 145 -4.52 -15.92 -13.16
C VAL A 145 -4.27 -15.07 -11.92
N THR A 146 -3.01 -14.97 -11.51
CA THR A 146 -2.54 -14.14 -10.39
C THR A 146 -1.63 -13.05 -10.92
N VAL A 147 -1.82 -11.81 -10.47
CA VAL A 147 -0.92 -10.68 -10.75
C VAL A 147 0.41 -10.91 -10.04
N THR A 148 1.51 -10.92 -10.79
CA THR A 148 2.85 -11.13 -10.24
C THR A 148 3.68 -9.86 -10.21
N SER A 149 3.44 -8.93 -11.15
CA SER A 149 4.12 -7.62 -11.18
C SER A 149 3.42 -6.63 -12.11
N PHE A 150 3.84 -5.37 -12.00
CA PHE A 150 3.40 -4.25 -12.85
C PHE A 150 4.58 -3.74 -13.67
N ASP A 151 4.33 -3.48 -14.96
CA ASP A 151 5.20 -2.68 -15.80
C ASP A 151 4.55 -1.30 -15.95
N ASP A 152 4.80 -0.46 -14.94
CA ASP A 152 4.20 0.87 -14.82
C ASP A 152 4.62 1.79 -15.99
N LYS A 153 5.82 1.60 -16.56
CA LYS A 153 6.32 2.38 -17.70
C LYS A 153 5.50 2.14 -18.97
N ASN A 154 5.16 0.87 -19.25
CA ASN A 154 4.38 0.51 -20.43
C ASN A 154 2.88 0.40 -20.15
N GLY A 155 2.46 0.62 -18.91
CA GLY A 155 1.07 0.46 -18.49
C GLY A 155 0.56 -0.97 -18.72
N LYS A 156 1.32 -1.97 -18.26
CA LYS A 156 0.97 -3.39 -18.37
C LYS A 156 0.99 -4.07 -17.01
N ILE A 157 0.23 -5.15 -16.87
CA ILE A 157 0.33 -6.10 -15.76
C ILE A 157 0.89 -7.42 -16.28
N ILE A 158 1.66 -8.09 -15.43
CA ILE A 158 2.14 -9.45 -15.68
C ILE A 158 1.33 -10.38 -14.78
N VAL A 159 0.77 -11.42 -15.38
CA VAL A 159 -0.08 -12.40 -14.71
C VAL A 159 0.37 -13.82 -15.04
N CYS A 160 0.28 -14.70 -14.05
CA CYS A 160 0.64 -16.12 -14.20
C CYS A 160 -0.54 -17.01 -13.80
N SER A 161 -0.77 -18.08 -14.56
CA SER A 161 -1.61 -19.20 -14.13
C SER A 161 -0.72 -20.32 -13.59
N TYR A 162 -1.05 -20.87 -12.43
CA TYR A 162 -0.30 -21.96 -11.80
C TYR A 162 -1.06 -23.28 -11.96
N LYS A 163 -0.32 -24.38 -12.12
CA LYS A 163 -0.85 -25.74 -11.95
C LYS A 163 -0.45 -26.23 -10.56
N LEU A 164 -1.32 -27.01 -9.92
CA LEU A 164 -0.93 -27.72 -8.71
C LEU A 164 0.23 -28.64 -9.04
N ARG A 165 1.22 -28.70 -8.14
CA ARG A 165 2.29 -29.68 -8.26
C ARG A 165 1.67 -31.03 -7.93
N GLU A 166 1.71 -31.96 -8.88
CA GLU A 166 1.39 -33.36 -8.60
C GLU A 166 2.46 -33.86 -7.62
N HIS A 167 2.04 -34.20 -6.40
CA HIS A 167 2.87 -34.99 -5.52
C HIS A 167 2.75 -36.43 -6.00
N GLU A 168 3.85 -37.01 -6.49
CA GLU A 168 3.95 -38.46 -6.65
C GLU A 168 3.74 -39.09 -5.26
N ALA A 169 2.71 -39.94 -5.17
CA ALA A 169 2.33 -40.65 -3.95
C ALA A 169 3.30 -41.80 -3.64
#